data_AF-A0A9D1DXI7-F1
#
_entry.id   AF-A0A9D1DXI7-F1
#
_cell.length_a   1.000
_cell.length_b   1.000
_cell.length_c   1.000
_cell.angle_alpha   90.00
_cell.angle_beta   90.00
_cell.angle_gamma   90.00
#
_symmetry.space_group_name_H-M   'P 1'
#
loop_
_entity.id
_entity.type
_entity.pdbx_description
1 polymer ?
#
loop_
_entity_poly.entity_id
_entity_poly.type
_entity_poly.pdbx_seq_one_letter_code
_entity_poly.pdbx_strand_id
1 'polypeptide(L)'
;MDIKLIITGDGRTAELPCGSVTLKSKRLAAAGTMEVFTPDKSVPLRCGMEARLSVEGTDVFAGYLFTVGAERGGRTLIAADSMRYLLCKDTKAYVNLSAAEIVRDICGERGLTLGTAEDGGVKLEELTCDQQTLLDIISTAIDESEKMGGGRLTLFDDAGVLRLMREENLRTGLTLTGENCLSGYLATEEIGQDTYNRIQLVRKNRKTGRREFFVKEDAGSIERWGVLQYSENV
;
A
#
# COMPACT_ATOMS: atom_id res chain seq x y z
N MET A 1 -6.43 -13.39 -24.92
CA MET A 1 -6.48 -12.96 -23.52
C MET A 1 -7.90 -13.19 -23.04
N ASP A 2 -8.12 -14.31 -22.38
CA ASP A 2 -9.38 -14.60 -21.71
C ASP A 2 -9.45 -13.79 -20.41
N ILE A 3 -10.45 -12.91 -20.32
CA ILE A 3 -10.65 -12.01 -19.18
C ILE A 3 -12.07 -12.25 -18.67
N LYS A 4 -12.17 -12.62 -17.41
CA LYS A 4 -13.43 -12.93 -16.76
C LYS A 4 -13.67 -12.00 -15.58
N LEU A 5 -14.72 -11.19 -15.64
CA LEU A 5 -15.18 -10.38 -14.52
C LEU A 5 -16.45 -10.98 -13.94
N ILE A 6 -16.36 -11.41 -12.68
CA ILE A 6 -17.48 -11.95 -11.92
C ILE A 6 -17.87 -10.93 -10.84
N ILE A 7 -19.15 -10.55 -10.81
CA ILE A 7 -19.73 -9.75 -9.74
C ILE A 7 -20.70 -10.63 -8.94
N THR A 8 -20.52 -10.66 -7.61
CA THR A 8 -21.36 -11.45 -6.70
C THR A 8 -21.92 -10.56 -5.59
N GLY A 9 -23.22 -10.68 -5.31
CA GLY A 9 -23.89 -9.92 -4.26
C GLY A 9 -25.40 -10.01 -4.35
N ASP A 10 -26.12 -9.69 -3.27
CA ASP A 10 -27.59 -9.76 -3.20
C ASP A 10 -28.16 -11.13 -3.64
N GLY A 11 -27.45 -12.22 -3.33
CA GLY A 11 -27.84 -13.59 -3.72
C GLY A 11 -27.70 -13.89 -5.22
N ARG A 12 -26.94 -13.08 -5.97
CA ARG A 12 -26.71 -13.23 -7.41
C ARG A 12 -25.23 -13.29 -7.72
N THR A 13 -24.90 -13.99 -8.79
CA THR A 13 -23.58 -13.98 -9.43
C THR A 13 -23.79 -13.70 -10.91
N ALA A 14 -23.07 -12.74 -11.44
CA ALA A 14 -23.13 -12.35 -12.85
C ALA A 14 -21.73 -12.23 -13.42
N GLU A 15 -21.55 -12.75 -14.62
CA GLU A 15 -20.36 -12.51 -15.44
C GLU A 15 -20.63 -11.32 -16.35
N LEU A 16 -19.75 -10.32 -16.34
CA LEU A 16 -19.92 -9.09 -17.11
C LEU A 16 -18.87 -9.00 -18.23
N PRO A 17 -19.27 -8.59 -19.45
CA PRO A 17 -18.30 -8.25 -20.48
C PRO A 17 -17.52 -7.00 -20.08
N CYS A 18 -16.20 -7.02 -20.27
CA CYS A 18 -15.32 -5.88 -20.02
C CYS A 18 -14.98 -5.19 -21.34
N GLY A 19 -15.30 -3.90 -21.48
CA GLY A 19 -14.81 -3.08 -22.58
C GLY A 19 -13.39 -2.55 -22.32
N SER A 20 -13.09 -2.20 -21.07
CA SER A 20 -11.74 -1.90 -20.60
C SER A 20 -11.57 -2.30 -19.14
N VAL A 21 -10.33 -2.61 -18.76
CA VAL A 21 -9.96 -2.94 -17.38
C VAL A 21 -8.64 -2.25 -17.06
N THR A 22 -8.58 -1.56 -15.93
CA THR A 22 -7.37 -0.97 -15.39
C THR A 22 -7.17 -1.44 -13.95
N LEU A 23 -6.06 -2.12 -13.68
CA LEU A 23 -5.63 -2.46 -12.33
C LEU A 23 -4.55 -1.47 -11.89
N LYS A 24 -4.68 -0.95 -10.67
CA LYS A 24 -3.69 -0.09 -10.03
C LYS A 24 -3.36 -0.70 -8.68
N SER A 25 -2.11 -1.09 -8.48
CA SER A 25 -1.58 -1.47 -7.17
C SER A 25 -0.42 -0.55 -6.81
N LYS A 26 -0.18 -0.38 -5.51
CA LYS A 26 0.98 0.32 -4.99
C LYS A 26 1.63 -0.56 -3.92
N ARG A 27 2.96 -0.57 -3.89
CA ARG A 27 3.73 -1.32 -2.89
C ARG A 27 3.46 -0.84 -1.46
N LEU A 28 3.17 0.45 -1.29
CA LEU A 28 3.02 1.07 0.03
C LEU A 28 1.79 1.98 0.10
N ALA A 29 1.19 2.02 1.28
CA ALA A 29 0.28 3.05 1.76
C ALA A 29 -0.99 3.34 0.92
N ALA A 30 -1.42 2.40 0.07
CA ALA A 30 -2.68 2.56 -0.66
C ALA A 30 -3.35 1.21 -0.94
N ALA A 31 -4.67 1.26 -1.09
CA ALA A 31 -5.44 0.13 -1.59
C ALA A 31 -5.25 -0.06 -3.08
N GLY A 32 -5.20 -1.32 -3.53
CA GLY A 32 -5.30 -1.65 -4.93
C GLY A 32 -6.72 -1.37 -5.44
N THR A 33 -6.81 -0.91 -6.68
CA THR A 33 -8.10 -0.62 -7.32
C THR A 33 -8.21 -1.28 -8.69
N MET A 34 -9.42 -1.69 -9.01
CA MET A 34 -9.81 -2.14 -10.33
C MET A 34 -10.88 -1.20 -10.88
N GLU A 35 -10.60 -0.60 -12.02
CA GLU A 35 -11.54 0.22 -12.78
C GLU A 35 -11.95 -0.52 -14.05
N VAL A 36 -13.25 -0.74 -14.23
CA VAL A 36 -13.79 -1.46 -15.39
C VAL A 36 -14.88 -0.65 -16.06
N PHE A 37 -14.79 -0.53 -17.39
CA PHE A 37 -15.94 -0.15 -18.20
C PHE A 37 -16.66 -1.41 -18.69
N THR A 38 -17.96 -1.53 -18.43
CA THR A 38 -18.81 -2.60 -18.98
C THR A 38 -19.95 -2.01 -19.82
N PRO A 39 -20.18 -2.52 -21.05
CA PRO A 39 -21.32 -2.09 -21.87
C PRO A 39 -22.64 -2.68 -21.37
N ASP A 40 -22.61 -3.69 -20.51
CA ASP A 40 -23.81 -4.34 -19.98
C ASP A 40 -24.54 -3.38 -19.02
N LYS A 41 -25.86 -3.25 -19.21
CA LYS A 41 -26.78 -2.44 -18.38
C LYS A 41 -27.90 -3.27 -17.75
N SER A 42 -27.96 -4.57 -18.04
CA SER A 42 -29.05 -5.47 -17.66
C SER A 42 -28.95 -5.97 -16.22
N VAL A 43 -27.73 -6.22 -15.73
CA VAL A 43 -27.48 -6.70 -14.37
C VAL A 43 -27.63 -5.55 -13.37
N PRO A 44 -28.45 -5.64 -12.32
CA PRO A 44 -28.54 -4.60 -11.29
C PRO A 44 -27.28 -4.59 -10.42
N LEU A 45 -26.38 -3.64 -10.64
CA LEU A 45 -25.12 -3.50 -9.89
C LEU A 45 -25.26 -2.47 -8.78
N ARG A 46 -24.61 -2.72 -7.64
CA ARG A 46 -24.63 -1.84 -6.46
C ARG A 46 -23.25 -1.82 -5.80
N CYS A 47 -22.95 -0.74 -5.07
CA CYS A 47 -21.78 -0.72 -4.21
C CYS A 47 -21.91 -1.80 -3.12
N GLY A 48 -20.78 -2.38 -2.71
CA GLY A 48 -20.70 -3.48 -1.75
C GLY A 48 -20.82 -4.88 -2.35
N MET A 49 -21.11 -5.03 -3.65
CA MET A 49 -20.99 -6.34 -4.32
C MET A 49 -19.52 -6.71 -4.49
N GLU A 50 -19.19 -7.99 -4.32
CA GLU A 50 -17.87 -8.55 -4.57
C GLU A 50 -17.58 -8.49 -6.08
N ALA A 51 -16.38 -8.08 -6.44
CA ALA A 51 -15.88 -8.05 -7.81
C ALA A 51 -14.59 -8.87 -7.88
N ARG A 52 -14.54 -9.83 -8.80
CA ARG A 52 -13.39 -10.69 -9.05
C ARG A 52 -13.01 -10.68 -10.52
N LEU A 53 -11.74 -10.50 -10.78
CA LEU A 53 -11.18 -10.53 -12.13
C LEU A 53 -10.19 -11.69 -12.26
N SER A 54 -10.39 -12.51 -13.28
CA SER A 54 -9.48 -13.58 -13.65
C SER A 54 -8.95 -13.35 -15.06
N VAL A 55 -7.68 -13.63 -15.27
CA VAL A 55 -6.99 -13.57 -16.57
C VAL A 55 -6.40 -14.95 -16.84
N GLU A 56 -6.77 -15.57 -17.95
CA GLU A 56 -6.29 -16.92 -18.33
C GLU A 56 -6.47 -17.94 -17.19
N GLY A 57 -7.61 -17.86 -16.49
CA GLY A 57 -7.95 -18.74 -15.36
C GLY A 57 -7.28 -18.42 -14.02
N THR A 58 -6.41 -17.41 -13.95
CA THR A 58 -5.77 -16.97 -12.70
C THR A 58 -6.47 -15.73 -12.15
N ASP A 59 -6.91 -15.77 -10.89
CA ASP A 59 -7.46 -14.60 -10.20
C ASP A 59 -6.36 -13.55 -9.99
N VAL A 60 -6.58 -12.34 -10.50
CA VAL A 60 -5.62 -11.22 -10.41
C VAL A 60 -6.13 -10.07 -9.55
N PHE A 61 -7.42 -10.07 -9.21
CA PHE A 61 -8.03 -9.09 -8.33
C PHE A 61 -9.29 -9.68 -7.68
N ALA A 62 -9.46 -9.43 -6.38
CA ALA A 62 -10.74 -9.60 -5.72
C ALA A 62 -10.95 -8.45 -4.71
N GLY A 63 -12.17 -7.95 -4.65
CA GLY A 63 -12.50 -6.80 -3.79
C GLY A 63 -13.98 -6.48 -3.88
N TYR A 64 -14.35 -5.26 -3.52
CA TYR A 64 -15.75 -4.83 -3.50
C TYR A 64 -15.97 -3.57 -4.31
N LEU A 65 -17.14 -3.45 -4.94
CA LEU A 65 -17.55 -2.26 -5.69
C LEU A 65 -17.73 -1.08 -4.74
N PHE A 66 -16.96 -0.01 -4.94
CA PHE A 66 -17.13 1.28 -4.23
C PHE A 66 -17.87 2.31 -5.07
N THR A 67 -17.75 2.21 -6.40
CA THR A 67 -18.42 3.13 -7.34
C THR A 67 -19.09 2.34 -8.45
N VAL A 68 -20.35 2.70 -8.74
CA VAL A 68 -21.09 2.27 -9.93
C VAL A 68 -21.56 3.53 -10.65
N GLY A 69 -20.82 3.96 -11.67
CA GLY A 69 -21.12 5.11 -12.51
C GLY A 69 -21.91 4.71 -13.75
N ALA A 70 -22.91 5.50 -14.14
CA ALA A 70 -23.66 5.31 -15.37
C ALA A 70 -23.15 6.23 -16.47
N GLU A 71 -22.97 5.70 -17.68
CA GLU A 71 -22.51 6.45 -18.84
C GLU A 71 -23.34 6.11 -20.09
N ARG A 72 -23.28 6.96 -21.12
CA ARG A 72 -24.11 6.81 -22.34
C ARG A 72 -24.00 5.41 -22.94
N GLY A 73 -22.80 4.82 -22.97
CA GLY A 73 -22.53 3.50 -23.56
C GLY A 73 -22.54 2.31 -22.59
N GLY A 74 -22.59 2.54 -21.28
CA GLY A 74 -22.35 1.45 -20.32
C GLY A 74 -22.30 1.93 -18.89
N ARG A 75 -21.46 1.29 -18.09
CA ARG A 75 -21.20 1.63 -16.69
C ARG A 75 -19.71 1.56 -16.40
N THR A 76 -19.26 2.45 -15.53
CA THR A 76 -17.91 2.46 -14.97
C THR A 76 -17.96 1.96 -13.54
N LEU A 77 -17.23 0.87 -13.28
CA LEU A 77 -17.18 0.20 -11.99
C LEU A 77 -15.81 0.45 -11.38
N ILE A 78 -15.77 0.88 -10.12
CA ILE A 78 -14.52 0.98 -9.37
C ILE A 78 -14.63 0.06 -8.16
N ALA A 79 -13.77 -0.95 -8.12
CA ALA A 79 -13.60 -1.84 -7.00
C ALA A 79 -12.28 -1.54 -6.27
N ALA A 80 -12.24 -1.80 -4.96
CA ALA A 80 -11.01 -1.77 -4.18
C ALA A 80 -10.81 -3.10 -3.45
N ASP A 81 -9.54 -3.49 -3.29
CA ASP A 81 -9.11 -4.73 -2.64
C ASP A 81 -9.21 -4.67 -1.10
N SER A 82 -8.75 -5.71 -0.42
CA SER A 82 -8.83 -5.82 1.05
C SER A 82 -8.05 -4.74 1.79
N MET A 83 -6.99 -4.19 1.17
CA MET A 83 -6.18 -3.11 1.75
C MET A 83 -7.01 -1.84 1.99
N ARG A 84 -8.13 -1.67 1.26
CA ARG A 84 -9.08 -0.56 1.46
C ARG A 84 -9.60 -0.45 2.89
N TYR A 85 -9.77 -1.58 3.56
CA TYR A 85 -10.30 -1.66 4.92
C TYR A 85 -9.23 -1.36 5.99
N LEU A 86 -7.95 -1.37 5.62
CA LEU A 86 -6.84 -0.94 6.47
C LEU A 86 -6.62 0.58 6.47
N LEU A 87 -7.33 1.33 5.61
CA LEU A 87 -7.25 2.80 5.56
C LEU A 87 -8.12 3.50 6.64
N CYS A 88 -8.81 2.74 7.49
CA CYS A 88 -9.51 3.32 8.64
C CYS A 88 -8.52 3.65 9.76
N LYS A 89 -8.79 4.73 10.50
CA LYS A 89 -7.95 5.18 11.61
C LYS A 89 -8.28 4.44 12.90
N ASP A 90 -7.25 4.16 13.68
CA ASP A 90 -7.35 3.58 15.00
C ASP A 90 -6.18 4.00 15.90
N THR A 91 -6.26 3.65 17.18
CA THR A 91 -5.18 3.78 18.15
C THR A 91 -4.83 2.38 18.66
N LYS A 92 -3.58 1.96 18.48
CA LYS A 92 -3.09 0.63 18.87
C LYS A 92 -1.83 0.75 19.72
N ALA A 93 -1.70 -0.16 20.68
CA ALA A 93 -0.49 -0.33 21.47
C ALA A 93 -0.15 -1.82 21.52
N TYR A 94 1.06 -2.15 21.09
CA TYR A 94 1.59 -3.52 21.08
C TYR A 94 2.87 -3.58 21.88
N VAL A 95 3.08 -4.69 22.58
CA VAL A 95 4.27 -4.93 23.39
C VAL A 95 4.80 -6.32 23.07
N ASN A 96 6.09 -6.41 22.76
CA ASN A 96 6.79 -7.66 22.47
C ASN A 96 6.15 -8.51 21.34
N LEU A 97 5.63 -7.84 20.31
CA LEU A 97 5.07 -8.48 19.12
C LEU A 97 5.93 -8.26 17.88
N SER A 98 6.00 -9.26 17.01
CA SER A 98 6.58 -9.11 15.68
C SER A 98 5.61 -8.40 14.73
N ALA A 99 6.12 -7.83 13.63
CA ALA A 99 5.28 -7.23 12.60
C ALA A 99 4.23 -8.22 12.06
N ALA A 100 4.58 -9.51 11.94
CA ALA A 100 3.66 -10.55 11.51
C ALA A 100 2.55 -10.83 12.54
N GLU A 101 2.87 -10.82 13.84
CA GLU A 101 1.88 -10.93 14.93
C GLU A 101 0.91 -9.74 14.92
N ILE A 102 1.41 -8.52 14.72
CA ILE A 102 0.60 -7.30 14.61
C ILE A 102 -0.34 -7.36 13.39
N VAL A 103 0.16 -7.80 12.22
CA VAL A 103 -0.67 -7.97 11.02
C VAL A 103 -1.77 -9.00 11.25
N ARG A 104 -1.46 -10.12 11.92
CA ARG A 104 -2.47 -11.16 12.26
C ARG A 104 -3.56 -10.62 13.18
N ASP A 105 -3.18 -9.85 14.20
CA ASP A 105 -4.13 -9.24 15.13
C ASP A 105 -5.08 -8.27 14.41
N ILE A 106 -4.52 -7.34 13.63
CA ILE A 106 -5.29 -6.35 12.87
C ILE A 106 -6.22 -7.03 11.84
N CYS A 107 -5.72 -8.02 11.10
CA CYS A 107 -6.55 -8.74 10.13
C CYS A 107 -7.67 -9.52 10.82
N GLY A 108 -7.38 -10.18 11.95
CA GLY A 108 -8.34 -10.92 12.74
C GLY A 108 -9.47 -10.04 13.28
N GLU A 109 -9.13 -8.89 13.87
CA GLU A 109 -10.11 -7.91 14.35
C GLU A 109 -11.04 -7.40 13.24
N ARG A 110 -10.49 -7.22 12.03
CA ARG A 110 -11.22 -6.68 10.88
C ARG A 110 -11.92 -7.74 10.03
N GLY A 111 -11.77 -9.02 10.37
CA GLY A 111 -12.31 -10.13 9.58
C GLY A 111 -11.71 -10.21 8.17
N LEU A 112 -10.46 -9.76 8.00
CA LEU A 112 -9.75 -9.82 6.73
C LEU A 112 -9.04 -11.16 6.59
N THR A 113 -9.11 -11.74 5.38
CA THR A 113 -8.44 -13.01 5.08
C THR A 113 -6.93 -12.76 4.99
N LEU A 114 -6.17 -13.37 5.90
CA LEU A 114 -4.72 -13.35 5.90
C LEU A 114 -4.18 -14.72 5.48
N GLY A 115 -3.37 -14.73 4.42
CA GLY A 115 -2.63 -15.90 3.96
C GLY A 115 -1.29 -16.03 4.67
N THR A 116 -0.23 -16.27 3.90
CA THR A 116 1.14 -16.32 4.44
C THR A 116 1.50 -14.97 5.07
N ALA A 117 1.96 -15.03 6.32
CA ALA A 117 2.55 -13.91 7.03
C ALA A 117 3.92 -14.34 7.56
N GLU A 118 4.96 -13.98 6.83
CA GLU A 118 6.35 -14.31 7.16
C GLU A 118 6.83 -13.46 8.35
N ASP A 119 7.53 -14.09 9.29
CA ASP A 119 8.07 -13.41 10.47
C ASP A 119 9.48 -12.89 10.19
N GLY A 120 9.71 -11.63 10.56
CA GLY A 120 11.01 -10.96 10.56
C GLY A 120 12.02 -11.62 11.51
N GLY A 121 11.54 -12.34 12.53
CA GLY A 121 12.33 -12.86 13.64
C GLY A 121 12.60 -11.81 14.73
N VAL A 122 12.04 -10.61 14.57
CA VAL A 122 12.21 -9.47 15.47
C VAL A 122 10.88 -9.19 16.18
N LYS A 123 10.94 -9.01 17.50
CA LYS A 123 9.82 -8.51 18.31
C LYS A 123 10.10 -7.06 18.68
N LEU A 124 9.11 -6.21 18.45
CA LEU A 124 9.14 -4.80 18.85
C LEU A 124 8.88 -4.74 20.35
N GLU A 125 9.78 -4.10 21.11
CA GLU A 125 9.61 -3.96 22.57
C GLU A 125 8.29 -3.26 22.89
N GLU A 126 8.02 -2.17 22.19
CA GLU A 126 6.77 -1.41 22.24
C GLU A 126 6.51 -0.75 20.89
N LEU A 127 5.24 -0.73 20.47
CA LEU A 127 4.76 0.07 19.36
C LEU A 127 3.43 0.71 19.75
N THR A 128 3.43 2.02 19.91
CA THR A 128 2.22 2.80 20.22
C THR A 128 1.93 3.77 19.09
N CYS A 129 0.76 3.64 18.49
CA CYS A 129 0.31 4.46 17.37
C CYS A 129 -1.05 5.09 17.69
N ASP A 130 -1.17 6.41 17.51
CA ASP A 130 -2.40 7.16 17.84
C ASP A 130 -3.02 7.80 16.60
N GLN A 131 -4.32 7.53 16.37
CA GLN A 131 -5.12 8.08 15.27
C GLN A 131 -4.48 7.93 13.87
N GLN A 132 -3.77 6.83 13.65
CA GLN A 132 -3.14 6.46 12.39
C GLN A 132 -4.01 5.45 11.64
N THR A 133 -3.88 5.36 10.31
CA THR A 133 -4.57 4.27 9.60
C THR A 133 -3.95 2.94 10.00
N LEU A 134 -4.74 1.85 10.03
CA LEU A 134 -4.20 0.52 10.32
C LEU A 134 -3.06 0.14 9.37
N LEU A 135 -3.14 0.60 8.11
CA LEU A 135 -2.07 0.42 7.13
C LEU A 135 -0.79 1.18 7.53
N ASP A 136 -0.90 2.40 8.05
CA ASP A 136 0.24 3.16 8.58
C ASP A 136 0.84 2.48 9.82
N ILE A 137 -0.01 1.94 10.71
CA ILE A 137 0.42 1.20 11.89
C ILE A 137 1.22 -0.05 11.48
N ILE A 138 0.70 -0.81 10.52
CA ILE A 138 1.40 -1.97 9.96
C ILE A 138 2.71 -1.54 9.29
N SER A 139 2.69 -0.47 8.50
CA SER A 139 3.89 0.04 7.83
C SER A 139 4.96 0.45 8.84
N THR A 140 4.56 1.13 9.91
CA THR A 140 5.44 1.48 11.03
C THR A 140 6.02 0.22 11.69
N ALA A 141 5.22 -0.80 11.94
CA ALA A 141 5.68 -2.06 12.53
C ALA A 141 6.71 -2.77 11.64
N ILE A 142 6.49 -2.77 10.32
CA ILE A 142 7.42 -3.31 9.32
C ILE A 142 8.73 -2.51 9.32
N ASP A 143 8.65 -1.18 9.29
CA ASP A 143 9.82 -0.30 9.26
C ASP A 143 10.68 -0.44 10.54
N GLU A 144 10.05 -0.48 11.72
CA GLU A 144 10.76 -0.70 12.99
C GLU A 144 11.40 -2.09 13.04
N SER A 145 10.70 -3.11 12.55
CA SER A 145 11.26 -4.46 12.43
C SER A 145 12.46 -4.48 11.48
N GLU A 146 12.41 -3.78 10.34
CA GLU A 146 13.55 -3.68 9.40
C GLU A 146 14.76 -3.00 10.05
N LYS A 147 14.56 -1.88 10.76
CA LYS A 147 15.62 -1.15 11.48
C LYS A 147 16.36 -2.02 12.51
N MET A 148 15.64 -2.97 13.11
CA MET A 148 16.17 -3.94 14.07
C MET A 148 16.76 -5.21 13.43
N GLY A 149 16.78 -5.31 12.10
CA GLY A 149 17.37 -6.43 11.37
C GLY A 149 16.39 -7.54 10.98
N GLY A 150 15.07 -7.32 11.06
CA GLY A 150 14.04 -8.29 10.67
C GLY A 150 13.93 -8.53 9.16
N GLY A 151 14.66 -7.75 8.36
CA GLY A 151 14.63 -7.80 6.89
C GLY A 151 13.42 -7.06 6.30
N ARG A 152 13.41 -6.94 4.97
CA ARG A 152 12.39 -6.19 4.23
C ARG A 152 11.14 -7.04 4.04
N LEU A 153 10.05 -6.62 4.68
CA LEU A 153 8.73 -7.20 4.52
C LEU A 153 7.85 -6.28 3.67
N THR A 154 6.92 -6.85 2.92
CA THR A 154 5.90 -6.10 2.17
C THR A 154 4.54 -6.75 2.40
N LEU A 155 3.56 -5.92 2.77
CA LEU A 155 2.15 -6.31 2.82
C LEU A 155 1.48 -5.99 1.47
N PHE A 156 0.74 -6.95 0.92
CA PHE A 156 -0.06 -6.74 -0.29
C PHE A 156 -1.30 -7.65 -0.29
N ASP A 157 -2.27 -7.31 -1.13
CA ASP A 157 -3.44 -8.16 -1.43
C ASP A 157 -3.14 -9.04 -2.64
N ASP A 158 -3.29 -10.35 -2.48
CA ASP A 158 -3.26 -11.34 -3.56
C ASP A 158 -4.67 -11.86 -3.83
N ALA A 159 -5.42 -11.12 -4.64
CA ALA A 159 -6.80 -11.42 -5.04
C ALA A 159 -7.74 -11.75 -3.85
N GLY A 160 -7.82 -10.82 -2.90
CA GLY A 160 -8.69 -10.90 -1.72
C GLY A 160 -8.06 -11.58 -0.51
N VAL A 161 -6.78 -11.98 -0.61
CA VAL A 161 -6.01 -12.56 0.49
C VAL A 161 -4.82 -11.67 0.79
N LEU A 162 -4.82 -11.03 1.95
CA LEU A 162 -3.66 -10.26 2.42
C LEU A 162 -2.49 -11.21 2.68
N ARG A 163 -1.28 -10.79 2.32
CA ARG A 163 -0.04 -11.51 2.60
C ARG A 163 1.05 -10.56 3.03
N LEU A 164 1.87 -11.02 3.98
CA LEU A 164 3.08 -10.36 4.41
C LEU A 164 4.26 -11.26 4.03
N MET A 165 5.09 -10.79 3.09
CA MET A 165 6.18 -11.58 2.51
C MET A 165 7.50 -10.81 2.59
N ARG A 166 8.61 -11.52 2.73
CA ARG A 166 9.95 -10.98 2.56
C ARG A 166 10.17 -10.64 1.09
N GLU A 167 10.72 -9.46 0.81
CA GLU A 167 10.95 -8.98 -0.56
C GLU A 167 11.88 -9.92 -1.36
N GLU A 168 12.81 -10.60 -0.68
CA GLU A 168 13.71 -11.57 -1.31
C GLU A 168 12.97 -12.80 -1.88
N ASN A 169 11.85 -13.19 -1.27
CA ASN A 169 11.01 -14.30 -1.72
C ASN A 169 10.06 -13.91 -2.85
N LEU A 170 9.89 -12.60 -3.12
CA LEU A 170 9.08 -12.07 -4.21
C LEU A 170 9.87 -11.88 -5.51
N ARG A 171 11.18 -12.16 -5.50
CA ARG A 171 12.03 -12.01 -6.68
C ARG A 171 11.61 -12.97 -7.77
N THR A 172 11.28 -12.43 -8.93
CA THR A 172 11.03 -13.23 -10.13
C THR A 172 12.33 -13.37 -10.92
N GLY A 173 12.47 -14.48 -11.66
CA GLY A 173 13.56 -14.66 -12.62
C GLY A 173 13.37 -13.86 -13.91
N LEU A 174 12.49 -12.85 -13.90
CA LEU A 174 12.11 -12.10 -15.09
C LEU A 174 13.15 -11.01 -15.36
N THR A 175 13.79 -11.10 -16.52
CA THR A 175 14.72 -10.08 -17.02
C THR A 175 14.00 -9.21 -18.03
N LEU A 176 13.87 -7.92 -17.72
CA LEU A 176 13.36 -6.94 -18.68
C LEU A 176 14.47 -6.54 -19.64
N THR A 177 14.28 -6.85 -20.93
CA THR A 177 15.18 -6.43 -22.00
C THR A 177 14.42 -5.60 -23.03
N GLY A 178 15.15 -4.70 -23.72
CA GLY A 178 14.58 -3.86 -24.78
C GLY A 178 14.07 -4.65 -26.00
N GLU A 179 14.42 -5.92 -26.11
CA GLU A 179 14.04 -6.77 -27.24
C GLU A 179 12.69 -7.46 -27.05
N ASN A 180 12.24 -7.70 -25.81
CA ASN A 180 11.10 -8.61 -25.56
C ASN A 180 9.98 -8.04 -24.68
N CYS A 181 10.32 -7.30 -23.60
CA CYS A 181 9.36 -7.02 -22.52
C CYS A 181 9.22 -5.54 -22.15
N LEU A 182 10.03 -4.66 -22.74
CA LEU A 182 10.02 -3.22 -22.46
C LEU A 182 9.56 -2.43 -23.68
N SER A 183 8.31 -1.98 -23.68
CA SER A 183 7.75 -1.16 -24.77
C SER A 183 8.10 0.33 -24.65
N GLY A 184 8.47 0.79 -23.46
CA GLY A 184 8.89 2.16 -23.19
C GLY A 184 9.27 2.34 -21.73
N TYR A 185 10.04 3.39 -21.43
CA TYR A 185 10.38 3.78 -20.06
C TYR A 185 10.42 5.31 -19.95
N LEU A 186 10.13 5.81 -18.75
CA LEU A 186 10.34 7.19 -18.36
C LEU A 186 11.24 7.15 -17.13
N ALA A 187 12.43 7.75 -17.22
CA ALA A 187 13.34 7.92 -16.10
C ALA A 187 13.30 9.39 -15.67
N THR A 188 13.11 9.63 -14.37
CA THR A 188 13.07 10.97 -13.80
C THR A 188 13.97 11.00 -12.58
N GLU A 189 14.87 11.98 -12.55
CA GLU A 189 15.67 12.33 -11.37
C GLU A 189 15.16 13.67 -10.83
N GLU A 190 14.83 13.71 -9.53
CA GLU A 190 14.22 14.86 -8.87
C GLU A 190 14.94 15.12 -7.54
N ILE A 191 15.18 16.40 -7.23
CA ILE A 191 15.66 16.87 -5.92
C ILE A 191 14.63 17.76 -5.20
N GLY A 192 13.42 17.86 -5.75
CA GLY A 192 12.38 18.80 -5.32
C GLY A 192 11.59 18.36 -4.09
N GLN A 193 11.57 17.06 -3.79
CA GLN A 193 10.83 16.48 -2.66
C GLN A 193 11.76 15.64 -1.78
N ASP A 194 11.53 15.71 -0.46
CA ASP A 194 12.19 14.92 0.59
C ASP A 194 13.72 14.81 0.50
N THR A 195 14.37 15.79 -0.13
CA THR A 195 15.82 15.89 -0.30
C THR A 195 16.31 17.10 0.47
N TYR A 196 17.25 16.88 1.40
CA TYR A 196 17.79 17.93 2.25
C TYR A 196 19.30 17.82 2.37
N ASN A 197 19.99 18.95 2.17
CA ASN A 197 21.43 19.06 2.37
C ASN A 197 21.78 19.87 3.65
N ARG A 198 20.76 20.26 4.41
CA ARG A 198 20.88 20.89 5.73
C ARG A 198 19.84 20.31 6.69
N ILE A 199 20.27 19.66 7.75
CA ILE A 199 19.40 19.13 8.80
C ILE A 199 19.55 20.00 10.04
N GLN A 200 18.45 20.56 10.54
CA GLN A 200 18.41 21.40 11.73
C GLN A 200 17.45 20.84 12.78
N LEU A 201 17.98 20.27 13.86
CA LEU A 201 17.19 19.82 15.01
C LEU A 201 17.14 20.91 16.08
N VAL A 202 15.95 21.19 16.59
CA VAL A 202 15.71 22.24 17.58
C VAL A 202 15.27 21.60 18.88
N ARG A 203 16.08 21.74 19.94
CA ARG A 203 15.75 21.23 21.27
C ARG A 203 15.40 22.36 22.21
N LYS A 204 14.26 22.27 22.90
CA LYS A 204 13.93 23.21 23.99
C LYS A 204 14.54 22.72 25.30
N ASN A 205 15.56 23.42 25.79
CA ASN A 205 16.18 23.10 27.07
C ASN A 205 15.21 23.40 28.22
N ARG A 206 14.72 22.36 28.90
CA ARG A 206 13.74 22.48 29.99
C ARG A 206 14.25 23.28 31.21
N LYS A 207 15.57 23.35 31.42
CA LYS A 207 16.17 24.07 32.55
C LYS A 207 16.33 25.56 32.29
N THR A 208 16.75 25.93 31.08
CA THR A 208 17.07 27.32 30.73
C THR A 208 15.97 28.02 29.93
N GLY A 209 15.00 27.27 29.41
CA GLY A 209 13.94 27.76 28.53
C GLY A 209 14.42 28.13 27.12
N ARG A 210 15.72 28.03 26.82
CA ARG A 210 16.32 28.40 25.53
C ARG A 210 16.17 27.27 24.50
N ARG A 211 16.15 27.66 23.23
CA ARG A 211 16.24 26.74 22.09
C ARG A 211 17.70 26.51 21.73
N GLU A 212 18.08 25.24 21.65
CA GLU A 212 19.39 24.78 21.18
C GLU A 212 19.21 24.26 19.75
N PHE A 213 20.13 24.64 18.86
CA PHE A 213 20.10 24.25 17.45
C PHE A 213 21.26 23.31 17.15
N PHE A 214 20.95 22.16 16.59
CA PHE A 214 21.91 21.18 16.13
C PHE A 214 21.82 21.11 14.61
N VAL A 215 22.88 21.54 13.92
CA VAL A 215 22.89 21.67 12.46
C VAL A 215 23.96 20.77 11.86
N LYS A 216 23.59 20.02 10.82
CA LYS A 216 24.52 19.29 9.95
C LYS A 216 24.24 19.66 8.49
N GLU A 217 25.30 19.90 7.73
CA GLU A 217 25.23 20.42 6.36
C GLU A 217 26.17 19.64 5.43
N ASP A 218 25.78 19.50 4.17
CA ASP A 218 26.64 19.04 3.07
C ASP A 218 27.03 20.22 2.17
N ALA A 219 28.20 20.79 2.42
CA ALA A 219 28.67 22.00 1.74
C ALA A 219 28.76 21.83 0.21
N GLY A 220 29.16 20.65 -0.28
CA GLY A 220 29.30 20.40 -1.71
C GLY A 220 27.96 20.42 -2.45
N SER A 221 26.91 19.86 -1.86
CA SER A 221 25.57 19.94 -2.43
C SER A 221 24.96 21.34 -2.31
N ILE A 222 25.20 22.03 -1.20
CA ILE A 222 24.77 23.43 -1.01
C ILE A 222 25.40 24.34 -2.07
N GLU A 223 26.68 24.15 -2.38
CA GLU A 223 27.37 24.90 -3.44
C GLU A 223 26.77 24.63 -4.81
N ARG A 224 26.45 23.37 -5.11
CA ARG A 224 25.93 22.97 -6.43
C ARG A 224 24.51 23.46 -6.70
N TRP A 225 23.61 23.37 -5.73
CA TRP A 225 22.18 23.56 -5.96
C TRP A 225 21.43 24.30 -4.85
N GLY A 226 22.15 24.99 -3.96
CA GLY A 226 21.56 25.82 -2.91
C GLY A 226 21.08 25.02 -1.70
N VAL A 227 20.54 25.69 -0.68
CA VAL A 227 20.14 25.07 0.58
C VAL A 227 18.74 24.48 0.50
N LEU A 228 18.61 23.18 0.76
CA LEU A 228 17.34 22.51 1.08
C LEU A 228 17.40 22.01 2.53
N GLN A 229 16.53 22.55 3.38
CA GLN A 229 16.60 22.34 4.82
C GLN A 229 15.43 21.53 5.38
N TYR A 230 15.76 20.50 6.17
CA TYR A 230 14.84 19.85 7.09
C TYR A 230 14.96 20.48 8.48
N SER A 231 13.84 20.71 9.15
CA SER A 231 13.84 21.20 10.53
C SER A 231 12.78 20.52 11.38
N GLU A 232 13.18 20.00 12.55
CA GLU A 232 12.30 19.30 13.49
C GLU A 232 12.60 19.73 14.94
N ASN A 233 11.57 19.69 15.81
CA ASN A 233 11.75 19.89 17.23
C ASN A 233 11.91 18.53 17.95
N VAL A 234 12.96 18.40 18.76
CA VAL A 234 13.31 17.19 19.52
C VAL A 234 13.44 17.42 21.03
#